data_AF-A0A316K2S0-F1
#
_entry.id   AF-A0A316K2S0-F1
#
_cell.length_a   1.000
_cell.length_b   1.000
_cell.length_c   1.000
_cell.angle_alpha   90.00
_cell.angle_beta   90.00
_cell.angle_gamma   90.00
#
_symmetry.space_group_name_H-M   'P 1'
#
loop_
_entity.id
_entity.type
_entity.pdbx_description
1 polymer ?
#
loop_
_entity_poly.entity_id
_entity_poly.type
_entity_poly.pdbx_seq_one_letter_code
_entity_poly.pdbx_strand_id
1 'polypeptide(L)'
;MHVLGVVENHPEFIWATFEHNDLGPDFNRASNSATSSEDMLLFAKGATADINGILYNKSTKLGKDPHKVFDLFAYGVPTDVNNNPMRNTAQQEPLNLKNIMGINECVHSHLDDVWANYHYQGSIWANTDGMSPEGQAQMLVSEGYNLGKATQGSYARGSLGNANITMETFTQTFQKTNADININNIANCFSCHAAQGFNNHTSPIYISHVFDGYLHQQMGKTPAEIEALKLKHEKMTAGK
;
A
#
# COMPACT_ATOMS: atom_id res chain seq x y z
N MET A 1 -11.25 2.33 -4.75
CA MET A 1 -11.48 0.92 -5.15
C MET A 1 -10.13 0.20 -5.19
N HIS A 2 -10.07 -1.05 -4.74
CA HIS A 2 -8.90 -1.89 -4.96
C HIS A 2 -9.29 -3.19 -5.66
N VAL A 3 -8.43 -3.65 -6.56
CA VAL A 3 -8.63 -4.85 -7.37
C VAL A 3 -7.43 -5.76 -7.16
N LEU A 4 -7.70 -7.01 -6.81
CA LEU A 4 -6.69 -8.05 -6.70
C LEU A 4 -6.96 -9.12 -7.74
N GLY A 5 -5.92 -9.54 -8.45
CA GLY A 5 -6.01 -10.61 -9.42
C GLY A 5 -4.72 -11.41 -9.49
N VAL A 6 -4.83 -12.72 -9.67
CA VAL A 6 -3.70 -13.57 -10.07
C VAL A 6 -3.60 -13.51 -11.57
N VAL A 7 -2.41 -13.21 -12.08
CA VAL A 7 -2.09 -13.31 -13.51
C VAL A 7 -0.87 -14.21 -13.68
N GLU A 8 -0.56 -14.59 -14.92
CA GLU A 8 0.62 -15.39 -15.22
C GLU A 8 1.88 -14.73 -14.62
N ASN A 9 2.69 -15.51 -13.89
CA ASN A 9 3.87 -15.06 -13.14
C ASN A 9 3.63 -14.10 -11.96
N HIS A 10 2.39 -14.00 -11.46
CA HIS A 10 2.05 -13.19 -10.27
C HIS A 10 1.15 -13.95 -9.27
N PRO A 11 1.64 -15.04 -8.65
CA PRO A 11 0.88 -15.83 -7.69
C PRO A 11 0.53 -15.08 -6.39
N GLU A 12 1.24 -13.99 -6.08
CA GLU A 12 1.01 -13.09 -4.94
C GLU A 12 -0.10 -12.06 -5.14
N PHE A 13 -0.81 -12.15 -6.28
CA PHE A 13 -1.74 -11.14 -6.79
C PHE A 13 -1.06 -9.83 -7.20
N ILE A 14 -1.58 -9.18 -8.23
CA ILE A 14 -1.33 -7.75 -8.47
C ILE A 14 -2.35 -6.98 -7.65
N TRP A 15 -1.88 -6.05 -6.82
CA TRP A 15 -2.72 -5.20 -5.99
C TRP A 15 -2.82 -3.82 -6.63
N ALA A 16 -3.89 -3.55 -7.36
CA ALA A 16 -4.15 -2.28 -8.02
C ALA A 16 -5.15 -1.44 -7.23
N THR A 17 -4.91 -0.14 -7.17
CA THR A 17 -5.75 0.82 -6.45
C THR A 17 -6.17 1.97 -7.34
N PHE A 18 -7.42 2.39 -7.19
CA PHE A 18 -8.04 3.49 -7.90
C PHE A 18 -8.71 4.41 -6.91
N GLU A 19 -8.51 5.71 -7.06
CA GLU A 19 -8.97 6.72 -6.12
C GLU A 19 -9.89 7.72 -6.79
N HIS A 20 -10.89 8.20 -6.04
CA HIS A 20 -11.71 9.31 -6.53
C HIS A 20 -10.88 10.59 -6.44
N ASN A 21 -10.98 11.47 -7.44
CA ASN A 21 -10.20 12.71 -7.54
C ASN A 21 -10.46 13.73 -6.41
N ASP A 22 -11.43 13.43 -5.54
CA ASP A 22 -11.93 14.31 -4.47
C ASP A 22 -11.78 13.68 -3.07
N LEU A 23 -10.95 12.65 -2.92
CA LEU A 23 -10.70 12.04 -1.60
C LEU A 23 -9.85 12.96 -0.72
N GLY A 24 -8.68 13.34 -1.22
CA GLY A 24 -7.71 14.18 -0.54
C GLY A 24 -6.59 14.58 -1.49
N PRO A 25 -5.76 15.57 -1.13
CA PRO A 25 -4.61 15.97 -1.92
C PRO A 25 -3.44 15.01 -1.72
N ASP A 26 -2.41 15.14 -2.56
CA ASP A 26 -1.10 14.52 -2.33
C ASP A 26 -0.25 15.36 -1.35
N PHE A 27 0.58 14.69 -0.55
CA PHE A 27 1.59 15.33 0.28
C PHE A 27 2.82 15.70 -0.55
N ASN A 28 3.15 16.99 -0.56
CA ASN A 28 4.38 17.46 -1.17
C ASN A 28 5.51 17.46 -0.13
N ARG A 29 6.49 16.57 -0.32
CA ARG A 29 7.60 16.44 0.63
C ARG A 29 8.56 17.62 0.63
N ALA A 30 8.67 18.35 -0.49
CA ALA A 30 9.54 19.53 -0.62
C ALA A 30 8.99 20.72 0.19
N SER A 31 7.68 20.97 0.12
CA SER A 31 7.02 21.99 0.96
C SER A 31 6.58 21.45 2.31
N ASN A 32 6.83 20.16 2.59
CA ASN A 32 6.38 19.42 3.76
C ASN A 32 4.92 19.72 4.12
N SER A 33 4.03 19.61 3.14
CA SER A 33 2.61 19.89 3.33
C SER A 33 1.71 19.19 2.32
N ALA A 34 0.49 18.90 2.75
CA ALA A 34 -0.64 18.59 1.87
C ALA A 34 -1.62 19.77 1.91
N THR A 35 -2.08 20.23 0.75
CA THR A 35 -2.88 21.46 0.62
C THR A 35 -4.02 21.26 -0.37
N SER A 36 -5.20 21.77 -0.02
CA SER A 36 -6.34 21.90 -0.93
C SER A 36 -6.96 23.30 -0.83
N SER A 37 -7.32 23.88 -1.97
CA SER A 37 -8.07 25.15 -2.02
C SER A 37 -9.57 24.97 -1.78
N GLU A 38 -10.07 23.75 -1.84
CA GLU A 38 -11.49 23.40 -1.65
C GLU A 38 -11.65 22.30 -0.59
N ASP A 39 -12.87 22.13 -0.09
CA ASP A 39 -13.20 20.97 0.73
C ASP A 39 -13.28 19.72 -0.16
N MET A 40 -12.55 18.68 0.25
CA MET A 40 -12.57 17.34 -0.33
C MET A 40 -13.25 16.38 0.64
N LEU A 41 -13.58 15.17 0.19
CA LEU A 41 -14.32 14.19 0.98
C LEU A 41 -13.67 13.89 2.35
N LEU A 42 -12.34 13.76 2.40
CA LEU A 42 -11.58 13.43 3.60
C LEU A 42 -10.53 14.50 3.97
N PHE A 43 -10.51 15.63 3.26
CA PHE A 43 -9.60 16.74 3.52
C PHE A 43 -10.33 18.09 3.49
N ALA A 44 -10.49 18.71 4.66
CA ALA A 44 -11.04 20.05 4.77
C ALA A 44 -10.06 21.07 4.15
N LYS A 45 -10.61 22.09 3.49
CA LYS A 45 -9.88 23.20 2.86
C LYS A 45 -8.74 23.73 3.74
N GLY A 46 -7.62 24.08 3.10
CA GLY A 46 -6.43 24.62 3.76
C GLY A 46 -5.22 23.69 3.60
N ALA A 47 -4.34 23.67 4.60
CA ALA A 47 -3.11 22.89 4.57
C ALA A 47 -2.87 22.15 5.89
N THR A 48 -2.10 21.06 5.83
CA THR A 48 -1.45 20.43 6.99
C THR A 48 0.04 20.25 6.69
N ALA A 49 0.89 20.35 7.73
CA ALA A 49 2.34 20.20 7.63
C ALA A 49 2.88 18.97 8.40
N ASP A 50 1.99 18.24 9.07
CA ASP A 50 2.30 16.99 9.75
C ASP A 50 1.65 15.80 9.03
N ILE A 51 1.85 14.59 9.57
CA ILE A 51 1.30 13.35 9.02
C ILE A 51 0.11 12.80 9.81
N ASN A 52 -0.49 13.55 10.72
CA ASN A 52 -1.59 13.06 11.56
C ASN A 52 -2.83 12.65 10.75
N GLY A 53 -3.01 13.23 9.56
CA GLY A 53 -4.06 12.86 8.61
C GLY A 53 -4.04 11.39 8.18
N ILE A 54 -2.86 10.77 8.21
CA ILE A 54 -2.62 9.41 7.72
C ILE A 54 -2.21 8.44 8.83
N LEU A 55 -2.44 8.81 10.10
CA LEU A 55 -2.05 8.00 11.26
C LEU A 55 -3.25 7.57 12.11
N TYR A 56 -3.27 6.29 12.48
CA TYR A 56 -4.25 5.70 13.37
C TYR A 56 -3.89 5.93 14.84
N ASN A 57 -4.88 6.34 15.64
CA ASN A 57 -4.77 6.49 17.08
C ASN A 57 -5.28 5.22 17.77
N LYS A 58 -4.35 4.43 18.31
CA LYS A 58 -4.67 3.17 19.02
C LYS A 58 -5.53 3.36 20.28
N SER A 59 -5.43 4.51 20.94
CA SER A 59 -6.18 4.80 22.17
C SER A 59 -7.65 5.11 21.88
N THR A 60 -7.92 5.91 20.84
CA THR A 60 -9.28 6.30 20.46
C THR A 60 -9.91 5.35 19.44
N LYS A 61 -9.10 4.50 18.79
CA LYS A 61 -9.48 3.64 17.65
C LYS A 61 -10.01 4.41 16.44
N LEU A 62 -9.47 5.61 16.22
CA LEU A 62 -9.85 6.51 15.11
C LEU A 62 -8.60 7.04 14.42
N GLY A 63 -8.75 7.63 13.23
CA GLY A 63 -7.70 8.48 12.64
C GLY A 63 -7.35 9.64 13.59
N LYS A 64 -6.08 10.03 13.66
CA LYS A 64 -5.64 11.14 14.52
C LYS A 64 -6.21 12.47 14.04
N ASP A 65 -6.21 12.71 12.74
CA ASP A 65 -6.83 13.87 12.13
C ASP A 65 -7.70 13.49 10.91
N PRO A 66 -8.92 12.98 11.15
CA PRO A 66 -9.73 12.34 10.10
C PRO A 66 -10.29 13.30 9.04
N HIS A 67 -10.08 14.61 9.19
CA HIS A 67 -10.49 15.63 8.23
C HIS A 67 -9.31 16.28 7.49
N LYS A 68 -8.11 15.69 7.61
CA LYS A 68 -6.88 16.12 6.94
C LYS A 68 -6.17 14.95 6.25
N VAL A 69 -6.94 14.00 5.73
CA VAL A 69 -6.42 12.80 5.05
C VAL A 69 -5.85 13.17 3.68
N PHE A 70 -4.67 12.65 3.36
CA PHE A 70 -3.96 12.90 2.11
C PHE A 70 -3.25 11.63 1.66
N ASP A 71 -2.79 11.59 0.42
CA ASP A 71 -1.87 10.55 -0.05
C ASP A 71 -0.43 10.93 0.25
N LEU A 72 0.29 10.08 0.97
CA LEU A 72 1.70 10.32 1.31
C LEU A 72 2.59 10.36 0.07
N PHE A 73 2.27 9.51 -0.91
CA PHE A 73 2.99 9.37 -2.16
C PHE A 73 1.99 9.34 -3.32
N ALA A 74 2.02 10.37 -4.15
CA ALA A 74 1.26 10.41 -5.40
C ALA A 74 1.52 9.15 -6.23
N TYR A 75 0.46 8.49 -6.67
CA TYR A 75 0.52 7.24 -7.42
C TYR A 75 1.26 6.10 -6.68
N GLY A 76 1.36 6.17 -5.35
CA GLY A 76 2.12 5.23 -4.53
C GLY A 76 3.61 5.16 -4.90
N VAL A 77 4.16 6.17 -5.58
CA VAL A 77 5.59 6.23 -5.97
C VAL A 77 6.37 6.98 -4.90
N PRO A 78 7.29 6.32 -4.18
CA PRO A 78 8.05 6.97 -3.11
C PRO A 78 8.89 8.14 -3.62
N THR A 79 8.76 9.28 -2.97
CA THR A 79 9.54 10.49 -3.26
C THR A 79 10.50 10.83 -2.13
N ASP A 80 11.62 11.49 -2.44
CA ASP A 80 12.58 12.03 -1.47
C ASP A 80 12.06 13.33 -0.83
N VAL A 81 12.87 13.92 0.06
CA VAL A 81 12.52 15.17 0.76
C VAL A 81 12.35 16.38 -0.18
N ASN A 82 12.80 16.28 -1.43
CA ASN A 82 12.63 17.31 -2.46
C ASN A 82 11.49 16.96 -3.42
N ASN A 83 10.66 15.98 -3.06
CA ASN A 83 9.54 15.48 -3.87
C ASN A 83 9.97 14.84 -5.22
N ASN A 84 11.24 14.43 -5.36
CA ASN A 84 11.70 13.67 -6.53
C ASN A 84 11.53 12.18 -6.28
N PRO A 85 11.28 11.33 -7.29
CA PRO A 85 11.27 9.88 -7.11
C PRO A 85 12.55 9.38 -6.41
N MET A 86 12.38 8.53 -5.39
CA MET A 86 13.51 8.01 -4.62
C MET A 86 14.46 7.21 -5.52
N ARG A 87 15.76 7.31 -5.24
CA ARG A 87 16.81 6.54 -5.91
C ARG A 87 17.10 5.23 -5.17
N ASN A 88 17.78 4.30 -5.83
CA ASN A 88 18.19 3.00 -5.28
C ASN A 88 17.00 2.11 -4.85
N THR A 89 15.87 2.27 -5.51
CA THR A 89 14.69 1.45 -5.26
C THR A 89 14.80 0.07 -5.93
N ALA A 90 13.86 -0.81 -5.63
CA ALA A 90 13.75 -2.15 -6.19
C ALA A 90 13.58 -2.16 -7.73
N GLN A 91 13.31 -1.00 -8.32
CA GLN A 91 13.11 -0.78 -9.75
C GLN A 91 13.75 0.53 -10.21
N GLN A 92 13.66 0.83 -11.51
CA GLN A 92 14.10 2.11 -12.05
C GLN A 92 12.99 3.15 -12.01
N GLU A 93 13.25 4.28 -11.36
CA GLU A 93 12.42 5.48 -11.42
C GLU A 93 13.08 6.55 -12.32
N PRO A 94 12.32 7.41 -13.02
CA PRO A 94 10.88 7.67 -12.90
C PRO A 94 9.99 6.90 -13.90
N LEU A 95 10.46 5.75 -14.42
CA LEU A 95 9.75 5.05 -15.49
C LEU A 95 8.36 4.60 -15.04
N ASN A 96 8.23 4.04 -13.84
CA ASN A 96 6.94 3.60 -13.31
C ASN A 96 5.97 4.77 -13.13
N LEU A 97 6.42 5.88 -12.53
CA LEU A 97 5.61 7.11 -12.42
C LEU A 97 5.08 7.58 -13.78
N LYS A 98 5.96 7.65 -14.80
CA LYS A 98 5.58 8.07 -16.16
C LYS A 98 4.58 7.12 -16.80
N ASN A 99 4.74 5.81 -16.58
CA ASN A 99 3.80 4.82 -17.10
C ASN A 99 2.41 5.00 -16.46
N ILE A 100 2.33 5.20 -15.14
CA ILE A 100 1.06 5.44 -14.44
C ILE A 100 0.39 6.71 -14.97
N MET A 101 1.14 7.82 -15.08
CA MET A 101 0.62 9.07 -15.62
C MET A 101 0.08 8.89 -17.05
N GLY A 102 0.83 8.19 -17.92
CA GLY A 102 0.39 7.93 -19.29
C GLY A 102 -0.84 7.02 -19.38
N ILE A 103 -0.94 6.02 -18.50
CA ILE A 103 -2.14 5.16 -18.38
C ILE A 103 -3.34 6.02 -17.97
N ASN A 104 -3.18 6.84 -16.93
CA ASN A 104 -4.25 7.74 -16.47
C ASN A 104 -4.70 8.69 -17.56
N GLU A 105 -3.77 9.39 -18.23
CA GLU A 105 -4.09 10.30 -19.33
C GLU A 105 -4.84 9.58 -20.46
N CYS A 106 -4.33 8.42 -20.89
CA CYS A 106 -4.94 7.62 -21.93
C CYS A 106 -6.36 7.19 -21.54
N VAL A 107 -6.52 6.54 -20.39
CA VAL A 107 -7.82 6.02 -19.94
C VAL A 107 -8.82 7.16 -19.71
N HIS A 108 -8.44 8.23 -19.00
CA HIS A 108 -9.34 9.37 -18.77
C HIS A 108 -9.85 10.00 -20.05
N SER A 109 -9.04 10.06 -21.11
CA SER A 109 -9.49 10.62 -22.40
C SER A 109 -10.62 9.83 -23.08
N HIS A 110 -10.89 8.62 -22.59
CA HIS A 110 -11.94 7.72 -23.09
C HIS A 110 -13.10 7.53 -22.10
N LEU A 111 -13.08 8.19 -20.94
CA LEU A 111 -14.14 8.09 -19.94
C LEU A 111 -15.04 9.33 -19.97
N ASP A 112 -16.34 9.14 -20.13
CA ASP A 112 -17.38 10.18 -20.11
C ASP A 112 -18.47 9.94 -19.05
N ASP A 113 -18.24 8.96 -18.17
CA ASP A 113 -19.18 8.54 -17.14
C ASP A 113 -18.61 8.76 -15.72
N VAL A 114 -19.21 8.08 -14.73
CA VAL A 114 -18.80 8.19 -13.32
C VAL A 114 -17.33 7.84 -13.08
N TRP A 115 -16.72 7.01 -13.92
CA TRP A 115 -15.33 6.60 -13.79
C TRP A 115 -14.36 7.72 -14.16
N ALA A 116 -14.79 8.75 -14.89
CA ALA A 116 -13.98 9.93 -15.16
C ALA A 116 -13.58 10.68 -13.88
N ASN A 117 -14.26 10.43 -12.75
CA ASN A 117 -13.94 10.99 -11.44
C ASN A 117 -12.91 10.15 -10.66
N TYR A 118 -12.36 9.09 -11.25
CA TYR A 118 -11.39 8.22 -10.62
C TYR A 118 -10.11 8.13 -11.45
N HIS A 119 -8.97 8.03 -10.78
CA HIS A 119 -7.69 7.74 -11.42
C HIS A 119 -7.08 6.46 -10.86
N TYR A 120 -6.22 5.84 -11.64
CA TYR A 120 -5.37 4.75 -11.19
C TYR A 120 -4.26 5.31 -10.30
N GLN A 121 -4.29 4.93 -9.02
CA GLN A 121 -3.33 5.37 -8.01
C GLN A 121 -2.11 4.46 -7.94
N GLY A 122 -2.07 3.36 -8.68
CA GLY A 122 -0.90 2.50 -8.76
C GLY A 122 -1.19 1.06 -8.36
N SER A 123 -0.17 0.23 -8.54
CA SER A 123 -0.23 -1.18 -8.19
C SER A 123 1.09 -1.68 -7.67
N ILE A 124 1.05 -2.66 -6.78
CA ILE A 124 2.23 -3.37 -6.30
C ILE A 124 2.12 -4.87 -6.58
N TRP A 125 3.24 -5.50 -6.91
CA TRP A 125 3.37 -6.94 -7.13
C TRP A 125 4.80 -7.42 -6.82
N ALA A 126 5.02 -8.73 -6.78
CA ALA A 126 6.36 -9.30 -6.64
C ALA A 126 6.89 -9.76 -8.00
N ASN A 127 8.15 -9.45 -8.28
CA ASN A 127 8.78 -9.89 -9.51
C ASN A 127 9.11 -11.39 -9.42
N THR A 128 8.33 -12.22 -10.11
CA THR A 128 8.56 -13.67 -10.16
C THR A 128 8.93 -14.17 -11.56
N ASP A 129 9.25 -13.24 -12.47
CA ASP A 129 9.61 -13.55 -13.85
C ASP A 129 10.74 -14.59 -13.94
N GLY A 130 10.51 -15.59 -14.78
CA GLY A 130 11.47 -16.68 -15.01
C GLY A 130 11.53 -17.75 -13.92
N MET A 131 10.70 -17.67 -12.87
CA MET A 131 10.60 -18.71 -11.84
C MET A 131 9.54 -19.77 -12.20
N SER A 132 9.79 -21.04 -11.83
CA SER A 132 8.73 -22.06 -11.84
C SER A 132 7.71 -21.79 -10.72
N PRO A 133 6.47 -22.30 -10.80
CA PRO A 133 5.48 -22.15 -9.73
C PRO A 133 6.00 -22.53 -8.34
N GLU A 134 6.80 -23.60 -8.23
CA GLU A 134 7.43 -24.02 -6.98
C GLU A 134 8.48 -23.01 -6.50
N GLY A 135 9.28 -22.47 -7.43
CA GLY A 135 10.24 -21.41 -7.13
C GLY A 135 9.57 -20.12 -6.66
N GLN A 136 8.44 -19.75 -7.27
CA GLN A 136 7.64 -18.60 -6.85
C GLN A 136 7.12 -18.80 -5.42
N ALA A 137 6.54 -19.97 -5.13
CA ALA A 137 6.06 -20.31 -3.79
C ALA A 137 7.18 -20.26 -2.73
N GLN A 138 8.36 -20.81 -3.05
CA GLN A 138 9.52 -20.77 -2.15
C GLN A 138 10.01 -19.33 -1.92
N MET A 139 10.07 -18.50 -2.96
CA MET A 139 10.45 -17.09 -2.84
C MET A 139 9.49 -16.34 -1.93
N LEU A 140 8.17 -16.48 -2.13
CA LEU A 140 7.17 -15.79 -1.30
C LEU A 140 7.31 -16.15 0.17
N VAL A 141 7.50 -17.45 0.48
CA VAL A 141 7.73 -17.93 1.84
C VAL A 141 9.04 -17.40 2.42
N SER A 142 10.11 -17.38 1.62
CA SER A 142 11.45 -16.92 2.04
C SER A 142 11.47 -15.42 2.35
N GLU A 143 10.83 -14.61 1.50
CA GLU A 143 10.76 -13.17 1.69
C GLU A 143 9.89 -12.80 2.90
N GLY A 144 8.74 -13.46 3.08
CA GLY A 144 7.82 -13.15 4.16
C GLY A 144 7.49 -11.65 4.18
N TYR A 145 7.65 -10.98 5.33
CA TYR A 145 7.43 -9.53 5.44
C TYR A 145 8.44 -8.67 4.70
N ASN A 146 9.51 -9.25 4.14
CA ASN A 146 10.45 -8.52 3.31
C ASN A 146 9.96 -8.37 1.86
N LEU A 147 8.87 -9.04 1.48
CA LEU A 147 8.34 -9.05 0.10
C LEU A 147 8.10 -7.63 -0.43
N GLY A 148 7.59 -6.74 0.43
CA GLY A 148 7.29 -5.35 0.12
C GLY A 148 8.48 -4.39 0.15
N LYS A 149 9.72 -4.86 0.38
CA LYS A 149 10.87 -3.96 0.49
C LYS A 149 11.07 -3.16 -0.79
N ALA A 150 11.19 -1.85 -0.62
CA ALA A 150 11.39 -0.91 -1.72
C ALA A 150 12.86 -0.77 -2.14
N THR A 151 13.81 -1.41 -1.45
CA THR A 151 15.25 -1.27 -1.68
C THR A 151 15.74 -2.02 -2.91
N GLN A 152 16.83 -1.56 -3.52
CA GLN A 152 17.47 -2.23 -4.65
C GLN A 152 17.75 -3.71 -4.37
N GLY A 153 17.42 -4.57 -5.34
CA GLY A 153 17.57 -6.02 -5.24
C GLY A 153 16.37 -6.76 -4.63
N SER A 154 15.42 -6.04 -4.03
CA SER A 154 14.17 -6.64 -3.54
C SER A 154 13.22 -7.02 -4.67
N TYR A 155 12.23 -7.86 -4.36
CA TYR A 155 11.29 -8.41 -5.34
C TYR A 155 10.11 -7.49 -5.66
N ALA A 156 9.73 -6.55 -4.78
CA ALA A 156 8.61 -5.65 -5.02
C ALA A 156 8.79 -4.81 -6.30
N ARG A 157 7.70 -4.61 -7.04
CA ARG A 157 7.62 -3.78 -8.25
C ARG A 157 6.35 -2.94 -8.27
N GLY A 158 6.34 -1.93 -9.12
CA GLY A 158 5.24 -0.97 -9.27
C GLY A 158 5.32 0.18 -8.26
N SER A 159 4.18 0.52 -7.68
CA SER A 159 4.04 1.57 -6.67
C SER A 159 4.54 1.08 -5.32
N LEU A 160 5.83 1.27 -5.04
CA LEU A 160 6.49 0.72 -3.85
C LEU A 160 5.98 1.32 -2.53
N GLY A 161 5.29 2.46 -2.57
CA GLY A 161 4.62 3.12 -1.45
C GLY A 161 3.10 3.06 -1.52
N ASN A 162 2.52 1.99 -2.07
CA ASN A 162 1.08 1.87 -2.32
C ASN A 162 0.23 1.60 -1.06
N ALA A 163 0.51 2.28 0.04
CA ALA A 163 -0.40 2.41 1.17
C ALA A 163 -1.04 3.81 1.06
N ASN A 164 -2.18 3.88 0.37
CA ASN A 164 -2.87 5.11 -0.04
C ASN A 164 -4.20 5.31 0.69
N ILE A 165 -4.91 6.40 0.41
CA ILE A 165 -6.18 6.74 1.09
C ILE A 165 -7.19 5.59 0.96
N THR A 166 -7.30 4.97 -0.22
CA THR A 166 -8.27 3.92 -0.50
C THR A 166 -8.01 2.62 0.27
N MET A 167 -6.74 2.26 0.47
CA MET A 167 -6.36 1.00 1.12
C MET A 167 -6.10 1.14 2.61
N GLU A 168 -5.33 2.16 2.98
CA GLU A 168 -4.72 2.31 4.29
C GLU A 168 -4.89 3.76 4.77
N THR A 169 -6.12 4.27 4.75
CA THR A 169 -6.48 5.67 5.03
C THR A 169 -5.71 6.29 6.19
N PHE A 170 -5.52 5.53 7.29
CA PHE A 170 -4.82 5.96 8.50
C PHE A 170 -3.57 5.12 8.83
N THR A 171 -3.05 4.36 7.87
CA THR A 171 -1.86 3.50 8.05
C THR A 171 -0.94 3.56 6.82
N GLN A 172 -0.78 4.74 6.23
CA GLN A 172 0.08 4.91 5.05
C GLN A 172 1.59 4.86 5.38
N THR A 173 1.94 4.95 6.67
CA THR A 173 3.30 4.79 7.17
C THR A 173 3.30 4.33 8.62
N PHE A 174 4.36 3.64 9.03
CA PHE A 174 4.62 3.30 10.44
C PHE A 174 5.51 4.33 11.15
N GLN A 175 5.92 5.38 10.43
CA GLN A 175 6.78 6.44 10.95
C GLN A 175 5.98 7.52 11.68
N LYS A 176 6.66 8.29 12.54
CA LYS A 176 6.02 9.35 13.34
C LYS A 176 6.02 10.70 12.64
N THR A 177 7.00 10.94 11.77
CA THR A 177 7.14 12.19 11.04
C THR A 177 7.53 11.91 9.59
N ASN A 178 7.25 12.86 8.69
CA ASN A 178 7.66 12.77 7.29
C ASN A 178 9.20 12.67 7.14
N ALA A 179 9.97 13.28 8.05
CA ALA A 179 11.43 13.26 8.00
C ALA A 179 12.03 11.86 8.27
N ASP A 180 11.32 11.02 9.02
CA ASP A 180 11.75 9.66 9.34
C ASP A 180 11.57 8.70 8.15
N ILE A 181 10.78 9.09 7.15
CA ILE A 181 10.43 8.26 6.00
C ILE A 181 11.56 8.25 4.97
N ASN A 182 12.10 7.07 4.74
CA ASN A 182 13.18 6.79 3.80
C ASN A 182 12.97 5.43 3.14
N ILE A 183 13.82 5.09 2.18
CA ILE A 183 13.69 3.89 1.36
C ILE A 183 13.57 2.57 2.14
N ASN A 184 14.13 2.51 3.36
CA ASN A 184 14.15 1.29 4.15
C ASN A 184 12.86 1.04 4.94
N ASN A 185 11.95 2.02 5.01
CA ASN A 185 10.75 1.96 5.84
C ASN A 185 9.47 2.42 5.13
N ILE A 186 9.47 2.37 3.79
CA ILE A 186 8.28 2.61 2.98
C ILE A 186 7.25 1.51 3.27
N ALA A 187 6.00 1.92 3.50
CA ALA A 187 4.88 1.02 3.68
C ALA A 187 4.12 0.82 2.37
N ASN A 188 3.60 -0.39 2.18
CA ASN A 188 2.71 -0.78 1.09
C ASN A 188 1.89 -2.01 1.53
N CYS A 189 1.07 -2.55 0.64
CA CYS A 189 0.20 -3.70 0.95
C CYS A 189 0.99 -4.88 1.55
N PHE A 190 2.17 -5.20 1.01
CA PHE A 190 3.01 -6.31 1.49
C PHE A 190 3.69 -6.05 2.83
N SER A 191 3.57 -4.85 3.41
CA SER A 191 3.97 -4.62 4.81
C SER A 191 3.15 -5.44 5.80
N CYS A 192 1.89 -5.76 5.44
CA CYS A 192 1.00 -6.61 6.23
C CYS A 192 0.67 -7.93 5.51
N HIS A 193 0.63 -7.92 4.18
CA HIS A 193 0.26 -9.07 3.34
C HIS A 193 1.49 -9.87 2.90
N ALA A 194 1.81 -10.92 3.65
CA ALA A 194 3.00 -11.75 3.44
C ALA A 194 2.66 -13.24 3.54
N ALA A 195 3.57 -14.10 3.08
CA ALA A 195 3.43 -15.56 3.16
C ALA A 195 3.58 -16.13 4.58
N GLN A 196 3.23 -15.36 5.62
CA GLN A 196 3.27 -15.73 7.03
C GLN A 196 1.87 -15.62 7.63
N GLY A 197 1.36 -16.72 8.17
CA GLY A 197 0.02 -16.81 8.76
C GLY A 197 -0.03 -16.42 10.23
N PHE A 198 -1.24 -16.42 10.81
CA PHE A 198 -1.51 -15.94 12.16
C PHE A 198 -0.74 -16.68 13.27
N ASN A 199 -0.38 -17.93 13.02
CA ASN A 199 0.30 -18.83 13.96
C ASN A 199 1.79 -19.03 13.65
N ASN A 200 2.40 -18.13 12.86
CA ASN A 200 3.79 -18.18 12.41
C ASN A 200 4.13 -19.33 11.44
N HIS A 201 3.16 -20.12 10.98
CA HIS A 201 3.40 -20.97 9.82
C HIS A 201 3.55 -20.11 8.57
N THR A 202 4.32 -20.60 7.61
CA THR A 202 4.49 -19.94 6.33
C THR A 202 3.81 -20.72 5.22
N SER A 203 3.19 -19.99 4.30
CA SER A 203 2.58 -20.53 3.10
C SER A 203 2.35 -19.38 2.12
N PRO A 204 2.56 -19.57 0.81
CA PRO A 204 2.27 -18.55 -0.19
C PRO A 204 0.82 -18.06 -0.15
N ILE A 205 -0.10 -18.94 0.27
CA ILE A 205 -1.54 -18.62 0.36
C ILE A 205 -1.86 -17.67 1.52
N TYR A 206 -0.97 -17.50 2.49
CA TYR A 206 -1.17 -16.59 3.63
C TYR A 206 -1.00 -15.12 3.28
N ILE A 207 -0.57 -14.79 2.05
CA ILE A 207 -0.51 -13.41 1.56
C ILE A 207 -1.86 -12.70 1.71
N SER A 208 -2.98 -13.42 1.65
CA SER A 208 -4.28 -12.88 2.05
C SER A 208 -4.77 -13.50 3.35
N HIS A 209 -5.07 -12.65 4.33
CA HIS A 209 -5.75 -13.03 5.57
C HIS A 209 -7.11 -13.71 5.33
N VAL A 210 -7.74 -13.51 4.17
CA VAL A 210 -8.98 -14.21 3.80
C VAL A 210 -8.73 -15.70 3.63
N PHE A 211 -7.64 -16.09 2.98
CA PHE A 211 -7.31 -17.51 2.81
C PHE A 211 -6.85 -18.15 4.11
N ASP A 212 -6.03 -17.46 4.92
CA ASP A 212 -5.63 -17.98 6.24
C ASP A 212 -6.85 -18.14 7.17
N GLY A 213 -7.74 -17.14 7.22
CA GLY A 213 -8.99 -17.22 7.95
C GLY A 213 -9.91 -18.35 7.47
N TYR A 214 -10.07 -18.51 6.15
CA TYR A 214 -10.82 -19.60 5.56
C TYR A 214 -10.24 -20.96 5.95
N LEU A 215 -8.92 -21.14 5.86
CA LEU A 215 -8.25 -22.38 6.28
C LEU A 215 -8.48 -22.67 7.76
N HIS A 216 -8.37 -21.66 8.62
CA HIS A 216 -8.64 -21.80 10.04
C HIS A 216 -10.10 -22.16 10.33
N GLN A 217 -11.05 -21.66 9.53
CA GLN A 217 -12.44 -22.07 9.61
C GLN A 217 -12.62 -23.55 9.20
N GLN A 218 -11.92 -24.01 8.15
CA GLN A 218 -11.89 -25.44 7.77
C GLN A 218 -11.25 -26.31 8.87
N MET A 219 -10.37 -25.75 9.70
CA MET A 219 -9.79 -26.38 10.88
C MET A 219 -10.69 -26.30 12.13
N GLY A 220 -11.93 -25.81 12.00
CA GLY A 220 -12.92 -25.78 13.08
C GLY A 220 -12.88 -24.55 13.99
N LYS A 221 -12.12 -23.50 13.65
CA LYS A 221 -12.13 -22.24 14.41
C LYS A 221 -13.38 -21.43 14.13
N THR A 222 -13.91 -20.79 15.18
CA THR A 222 -14.99 -19.81 15.07
C THR A 222 -14.49 -18.48 14.51
N PRO A 223 -15.37 -17.64 13.93
CA PRO A 223 -14.98 -16.30 13.46
C PRO A 223 -14.33 -15.44 14.55
N ALA A 224 -14.79 -15.53 15.80
CA ALA A 224 -14.22 -14.77 16.91
C ALA A 224 -12.77 -15.20 17.25
N GLU A 225 -12.47 -16.49 17.17
CA GLU A 225 -11.12 -17.00 17.38
C GLU A 225 -10.17 -16.60 16.23
N ILE A 226 -10.68 -16.60 14.99
CA ILE A 226 -9.94 -16.14 13.81
C ILE A 226 -9.62 -14.65 13.94
N GLU A 227 -10.58 -13.83 14.34
CA GLU A 227 -10.36 -12.39 14.56
C GLU A 227 -9.33 -12.14 15.66
N ALA A 228 -9.38 -12.90 16.76
CA ALA A 228 -8.37 -12.78 17.82
C ALA A 228 -6.95 -13.15 17.33
N LEU A 229 -6.83 -14.15 16.44
CA LEU A 229 -5.57 -14.54 15.82
C LEU A 229 -5.05 -13.44 14.88
N LYS A 230 -5.91 -12.87 14.03
CA LYS A 230 -5.59 -11.77 13.14
C LYS A 230 -5.09 -10.54 13.90
N LEU A 231 -5.81 -10.11 14.93
CA LEU A 231 -5.42 -8.98 15.78
C LEU A 231 -4.07 -9.21 16.50
N LYS A 232 -3.78 -10.45 16.90
CA LYS A 232 -2.48 -10.80 17.49
C LYS A 232 -1.37 -10.68 16.46
N HIS A 233 -1.61 -11.17 15.25
CA HIS A 233 -0.68 -11.12 14.14
C HIS A 233 -0.35 -9.67 13.73
N GLU A 234 -1.37 -8.84 13.51
CA GLU A 234 -1.22 -7.42 13.20
C GLU A 234 -0.38 -6.67 14.24
N LYS A 235 -0.51 -7.03 15.53
CA LYS A 235 0.34 -6.44 16.59
C LYS A 235 1.80 -6.87 16.50
N MET A 236 2.08 -8.10 16.05
CA MET A 236 3.45 -8.60 15.87
C MET A 236 4.12 -7.98 14.64
N THR A 237 3.34 -7.62 13.62
CA THR A 237 3.84 -7.00 12.38
C THR A 237 3.99 -5.49 12.52
N ALA A 238 3.01 -4.79 13.09
CA ALA A 238 3.02 -3.34 13.29
C ALA A 238 3.94 -2.86 14.43
N GLY A 239 4.64 -3.77 15.11
CA GLY A 239 5.64 -3.48 16.15
C GLY A 239 7.09 -3.66 15.70
N LYS A 240 7.30 -4.04 14.43
CA LYS A 240 8.61 -4.05 13.75
C LYS A 240 8.75 -2.78 12.93
#